data_AF-A0A949WRE0-F1
#
_entry.id   AF-A0A949WRE0-F1
#
_cell.length_a   1.000
_cell.length_b   1.000
_cell.length_c   1.000
_cell.angle_alpha   90.00
_cell.angle_beta   90.00
_cell.angle_gamma   90.00
#
_symmetry.space_group_name_H-M   'P 1'
#
loop_
_entity.id
_entity.type
_entity.pdbx_description
1 polymer ?
#
loop_
_entity_poly.entity_id
_entity_poly.type
_entity_poly.pdbx_seq_one_letter_code
_entity_poly.pdbx_strand_id
1 'polypeptide(L)' 'MIPKFRAWDKTENLMSDVREISFFDKYVELESGAFRGFDEVALMQSTGLTDKH' A
#
# COMPACT_ATOMS: atom_id res chain seq x y z
N MET A 1 14.00 -11.19 -2.63
CA MET A 1 13.12 -10.39 -1.75
C MET A 1 11.75 -10.36 -2.42
N ILE A 2 10.71 -10.80 -1.73
CA ILE A 2 9.33 -10.75 -2.25
C ILE A 2 8.83 -9.33 -1.98
N PRO A 3 8.39 -8.57 -3.01
CA PRO A 3 7.85 -7.23 -2.79
C PRO A 3 6.65 -7.28 -1.85
N LYS A 4 6.72 -6.54 -0.73
CA LYS A 4 5.59 -6.32 0.19
C LYS A 4 5.39 -4.82 0.34
N PHE A 5 4.14 -4.38 0.25
CA PHE A 5 3.76 -2.97 0.32
C PHE A 5 2.68 -2.75 1.38
N ARG A 6 2.72 -1.56 1.98
CA ARG A 6 1.64 -0.99 2.79
C ARG A 6 1.35 0.42 2.30
N ALA A 7 0.15 0.90 2.54
CA ALA A 7 -0.30 2.23 2.17
C ALA A 7 -0.91 2.94 3.37
N TRP A 8 -0.57 4.22 3.52
CA TRP A 8 -1.36 5.14 4.33
C TRP A 8 -2.52 5.66 3.46
N ASP A 9 -3.75 5.31 3.80
CA ASP A 9 -4.97 5.83 3.18
C ASP A 9 -5.28 7.22 3.75
N LYS A 10 -5.16 8.26 2.93
CA LYS A 10 -5.43 9.66 3.35
C LYS A 10 -6.92 9.93 3.51
N THR A 11 -7.78 9.13 2.87
CA THR A 11 -9.23 9.28 2.94
C THR A 11 -9.74 8.82 4.30
N GLU A 12 -9.32 7.63 4.74
CA GLU A 12 -9.77 7.03 6.01
C GLU A 12 -8.78 7.24 7.18
N ASN A 13 -7.61 7.82 6.91
CA ASN A 13 -6.53 8.04 7.89
C ASN A 13 -6.12 6.76 8.62
N LEU A 14 -5.88 5.69 7.86
CA LEU A 14 -5.47 4.39 8.39
C LEU A 14 -4.34 3.77 7.57
N MET A 15 -3.59 2.88 8.21
CA MET A 15 -2.60 2.03 7.54
C MET A 15 -3.27 0.75 7.06
N SER A 16 -3.01 0.34 5.82
CA SER A 16 -3.49 -0.93 5.27
C SER A 16 -2.40 -1.61 4.45
N ASP A 17 -2.36 -2.95 4.47
CA ASP A 17 -1.53 -3.70 3.54
C ASP A 17 -2.11 -3.57 2.12
N VAL A 18 -1.22 -3.62 1.12
CA VAL A 18 -1.59 -3.46 -0.29
C VAL A 18 -1.77 -4.83 -0.92
N ARG A 19 -2.92 -5.04 -1.56
CA ARG A 19 -3.25 -6.25 -2.31
C ARG A 19 -2.73 -6.19 -3.74
N GLU A 20 -2.97 -5.07 -4.42
CA GLU A 20 -2.58 -4.85 -5.81
C GLU A 20 -2.17 -3.40 -6.07
N ILE A 21 -1.23 -3.21 -7.00
CA ILE A 21 -0.88 -1.90 -7.56
C ILE A 21 -1.01 -2.01 -9.08
N SER A 22 -2.00 -1.34 -9.67
CA SER A 22 -2.11 -1.22 -11.13
C SER A 22 -1.48 0.10 -11.58
N PHE A 23 -0.31 0.03 -12.21
CA PHE A 23 0.33 1.21 -12.83
C PHE A 23 -0.37 1.64 -14.12
N PHE A 24 -1.02 0.72 -14.81
CA PHE A 24 -1.75 1.00 -16.04
C PHE A 24 -3.03 1.78 -15.73
N ASP A 25 -3.84 1.29 -14.79
CA ASP A 25 -5.11 1.90 -14.38
C ASP A 25 -4.93 2.97 -13.28
N LYS A 26 -3.72 3.08 -12.72
CA LYS A 26 -3.29 4.08 -11.73
C LYS A 26 -4.06 3.99 -10.39
N TYR A 27 -4.24 2.77 -9.88
CA TYR A 27 -4.84 2.55 -8.56
C TYR A 27 -4.01 1.62 -7.67
N VAL A 28 -4.33 1.67 -6.38
CA VAL A 28 -3.92 0.73 -5.34
C VAL A 28 -5.17 0.08 -4.76
N GLU A 29 -5.21 -1.24 -4.72
CA GLU A 29 -6.21 -2.00 -3.97
C GLU A 29 -5.65 -2.30 -2.57
N LEU A 30 -6.35 -1.84 -1.54
CA LEU A 30 -6.02 -2.10 -0.15
C LEU A 30 -6.58 -3.47 0.29
N GLU A 31 -6.05 -4.04 1.37
CA GLU A 31 -6.54 -5.32 1.91
C GLU A 31 -8.03 -5.27 2.32
N SER A 32 -8.55 -4.08 2.63
CA SER A 32 -9.98 -3.84 2.87
C SER A 32 -10.87 -4.01 1.62
N GLY A 33 -10.27 -4.14 0.43
CA GLY A 33 -10.96 -4.11 -0.87
C GLY A 33 -11.23 -2.70 -1.40
N ALA A 34 -10.76 -1.66 -0.70
CA ALA A 34 -10.88 -0.29 -1.17
C ALA A 34 -9.90 0.00 -2.31
N PHE A 35 -10.39 0.67 -3.36
CA PHE A 35 -9.58 1.18 -4.44
C PHE A 35 -9.24 2.65 -4.17
N ARG A 36 -7.97 3.02 -4.38
CA ARG A 36 -7.45 4.37 -4.20
C ARG A 36 -6.57 4.79 -5.37
N GLY A 37 -6.68 6.05 -5.79
CA GLY A 37 -5.71 6.68 -6.67
C GLY A 37 -4.36 6.86 -5.99
N PHE A 38 -3.29 7.01 -6.77
CA PHE A 38 -1.93 7.21 -6.24
C PHE A 38 -1.76 8.50 -5.42
N ASP A 39 -2.60 9.50 -5.64
CA ASP A 39 -2.65 10.75 -4.87
C ASP A 39 -3.40 10.60 -3.53
N GLU A 40 -4.30 9.62 -3.41
CA GLU A 40 -5.07 9.35 -2.19
C GLU A 40 -4.31 8.52 -1.16
N VAL A 41 -3.20 7.89 -1.55
CA VAL A 41 -2.37 7.06 -0.65
C VAL A 41 -0.93 7.54 -0.57
N ALA A 42 -0.23 7.14 0.49
CA ALA A 42 1.24 7.11 0.50
C ALA A 42 1.71 5.65 0.54
N LEU A 43 2.29 5.18 -0.57
CA LEU A 43 2.83 3.83 -0.69
C LEU A 43 4.21 3.71 -0.02
N MET A 44 4.43 2.61 0.69
CA MET A 44 5.69 2.26 1.32
C MET A 44 6.05 0.81 1.01
N GLN A 45 7.28 0.59 0.56
CA GLN A 45 7.82 -0.75 0.30
C GLN A 45 8.57 -1.26 1.53
N SER A 46 8.38 -2.53 1.88
CA SER A 46 9.21 -3.21 2.87
C SER A 46 10.67 -3.27 2.41
N THR A 47 11.60 -2.97 3.30
CA THR A 47 13.04 -3.07 3.04
C THR A 47 13.53 -4.52 2.97
N GLY A 48 12.74 -5.47 3.48
CA GLY A 48 13.15 -6.86 3.67
C GLY A 48 14.12 -7.08 4.83
N LEU A 49 14.45 -6.02 5.58
CA LEU A 49 15.20 -6.10 6.84
C LEU A 49 14.21 -6.05 8.00
N THR A 50 14.44 -6.87 9.02
CA THR A 50 13.70 -6.80 10.27
C THR A 50 14.48 -5.97 11.28
N ASP A 51 13.77 -5.35 12.22
CA ASP A 51 14.43 -4.88 13.42
C ASP A 51 14.78 -6.08 14.32
N LYS A 52 15.15 -5.81 15.58
CA LYS A 52 15.52 -6.85 16.53
C LYS A 52 14.32 -7.70 16.99
N HIS A 53 13.09 -7.26 16.76
CA HIS A 53 11.90 -7.76 17.43
C HIS A 53 11.03 -8.66 16.54
#